data_AF-A0A059XY84-F1
#
_entry.id   AF-A0A059XY84-F1
#
_cell.length_a   1.000
_cell.length_b   1.000
_cell.length_c   1.000
_cell.angle_alpha   90.00
_cell.angle_beta   90.00
_cell.angle_gamma   90.00
#
_symmetry.space_group_name_H-M   'P 1'
#
loop_
_entity.id
_entity.type
_entity.pdbx_description
1 polymer ?
#
loop_
_entity_poly.entity_id
_entity_poly.type
_entity_poly.pdbx_seq_one_letter_code
_entity_poly.pdbx_strand_id
1 'polypeptide(L)'
;MAFFLGSLNSFCGVIDRFSRFYKKMVYFFLSFFASGSLLLLFSNPGLSDESRGVPWVYPHSACCGLDLRSLVVRSRMGDDSVHIPRSLAEIGVRSVVFQFLGNRKVFVGVLVRGLDARGKILRHGLFDQGPIDEVLTREYFGRVMRVHVRGVFLREGTRYLVLGRPKTGKEAWIPLRSALSVLLSRVGRQKDLLWGSS
;
A
#
# COMPACT_ATOMS: atom_id res chain seq x y z
N MET A 1 -82.65 -8.29 -23.30
CA MET A 1 -81.37 -8.87 -22.84
C MET A 1 -80.27 -7.92 -23.30
N ALA A 2 -79.56 -7.32 -22.33
CA ALA A 2 -78.77 -6.10 -22.46
C ALA A 2 -77.25 -6.36 -22.44
N PHE A 3 -76.49 -5.27 -22.68
CA PHE A 3 -75.02 -5.07 -22.54
C PHE A 3 -74.18 -5.60 -23.73
N PHE A 4 -73.30 -4.84 -24.39
CA PHE A 4 -72.26 -3.95 -23.87
C PHE A 4 -71.95 -2.79 -24.85
N LEU A 5 -72.11 -1.56 -24.39
CA LEU A 5 -71.42 -0.36 -24.88
C LEU A 5 -70.71 0.21 -23.65
N GLY A 6 -69.37 0.20 -23.63
CA GLY A 6 -68.62 0.86 -22.56
C GLY A 6 -67.27 0.22 -22.27
N SER A 7 -66.27 0.44 -23.12
CA SER A 7 -64.88 0.09 -22.78
C SER A 7 -63.81 0.83 -23.61
N LEU A 8 -63.96 2.15 -23.83
CA LEU A 8 -62.89 2.96 -24.43
C LEU A 8 -62.53 4.24 -23.65
N ASN A 9 -63.32 4.63 -22.64
CA ASN A 9 -63.03 5.82 -21.84
C ASN A 9 -62.17 5.57 -20.58
N SER A 10 -61.72 4.33 -20.33
CA SER A 10 -60.95 4.00 -19.10
C SER A 10 -59.43 4.06 -19.27
N PHE A 11 -58.91 4.00 -20.51
CA PHE A 11 -57.45 3.96 -20.73
C PHE A 11 -56.77 5.34 -20.75
N CYS A 12 -57.50 6.42 -21.04
CA CYS A 12 -56.92 7.76 -21.12
C CYS A 12 -56.66 8.38 -19.72
N GLY A 13 -57.45 8.02 -18.71
CA GLY A 13 -57.32 8.57 -17.34
C GLY A 13 -56.12 8.00 -16.55
N VAL A 14 -55.63 6.80 -16.89
CA VAL A 14 -54.51 6.16 -16.19
C VAL A 14 -53.17 6.75 -16.63
N ILE A 15 -53.02 7.07 -17.93
CA ILE A 15 -51.78 7.67 -18.48
C ILE A 15 -51.58 9.09 -17.95
N ASP A 16 -52.67 9.84 -17.77
CA ASP A 16 -52.60 11.23 -17.30
C ASP A 16 -52.27 11.36 -15.79
N ARG A 17 -52.56 10.32 -14.98
CA ARG A 17 -52.10 10.23 -13.58
C ARG A 17 -50.63 9.88 -13.46
N PHE A 18 -50.11 8.98 -14.30
CA PHE A 18 -48.69 8.60 -14.29
C PHE A 18 -47.78 9.76 -14.72
N SER A 19 -48.19 10.56 -15.70
CA SER A 19 -47.45 11.74 -16.18
C SER A 19 -47.30 12.82 -15.10
N ARG A 20 -48.35 13.08 -14.31
CA ARG A 20 -48.30 14.06 -13.20
C ARG A 20 -47.45 13.60 -12.02
N PHE A 21 -47.38 12.29 -11.77
CA PHE A 21 -46.53 11.73 -10.72
C PHE A 21 -45.04 11.81 -11.09
N TYR A 22 -44.70 11.51 -12.34
CA TYR A 22 -43.32 11.62 -12.84
C TYR A 22 -42.82 13.06 -12.89
N LYS A 23 -43.66 14.02 -13.31
CA LYS A 23 -43.26 15.45 -13.30
C LYS A 23 -42.92 15.94 -11.89
N LYS A 24 -43.69 15.57 -10.87
CA LYS A 24 -43.39 15.96 -9.48
C LYS A 24 -42.12 15.31 -8.92
N MET A 25 -41.85 14.04 -9.25
CA MET A 25 -40.59 13.40 -8.86
C MET A 25 -39.38 14.06 -9.53
N VAL A 26 -39.45 14.39 -10.82
CA VAL A 26 -38.34 15.01 -11.53
C VAL A 26 -38.04 16.41 -10.98
N TYR A 27 -39.05 17.20 -10.60
CA TYR A 27 -38.82 18.49 -9.93
C TYR A 27 -38.25 18.34 -8.51
N PHE A 28 -38.62 17.30 -7.76
CA PHE A 28 -38.05 17.03 -6.43
C PHE A 28 -36.57 16.61 -6.54
N PHE A 29 -36.20 15.79 -7.53
CA PHE A 29 -34.80 15.42 -7.77
C PHE A 29 -33.96 16.58 -8.33
N LEU A 30 -34.50 17.42 -9.22
CA LEU A 30 -33.78 18.60 -9.72
C LEU A 30 -33.57 19.68 -8.65
N SER A 31 -34.52 19.87 -7.73
CA SER A 31 -34.37 20.84 -6.63
C SER A 31 -33.45 20.33 -5.50
N PHE A 32 -33.31 19.02 -5.33
CA PHE A 32 -32.32 18.43 -4.42
C PHE A 32 -30.88 18.49 -4.99
N PHE A 33 -30.72 18.46 -6.31
CA PHE A 33 -29.41 18.62 -6.96
C PHE A 33 -29.00 20.09 -7.14
N ALA A 34 -29.94 21.03 -7.28
CA ALA A 34 -29.64 22.45 -7.53
C ALA A 34 -29.37 23.28 -6.26
N SER A 35 -29.72 22.81 -5.07
CA SER A 35 -29.49 23.54 -3.80
C SER A 35 -28.41 22.93 -2.89
N GLY A 36 -27.80 21.80 -3.29
CA GLY A 36 -26.66 21.18 -2.60
C GLY A 36 -25.28 21.66 -3.06
N SER A 37 -25.21 22.56 -4.04
CA SER A 37 -23.97 23.07 -4.63
C SER A 37 -23.61 24.46 -4.10
N LEU A 38 -23.37 24.62 -2.80
CA LEU A 38 -22.60 25.79 -2.32
C LEU A 38 -21.99 25.65 -0.90
N LEU A 39 -21.71 24.44 -0.41
CA LEU A 39 -21.00 24.23 0.87
C LEU A 39 -19.96 23.10 0.85
N LEU A 40 -19.34 22.83 -0.30
CA LEU A 40 -18.19 21.90 -0.40
C LEU A 40 -16.86 22.59 -0.76
N LEU A 41 -16.72 23.88 -0.44
CA LEU A 41 -15.46 24.62 -0.62
C LEU A 41 -14.59 24.71 0.64
N PHE A 42 -15.03 24.18 1.78
CA PHE A 42 -14.24 24.19 3.01
C PHE A 42 -14.49 22.96 3.88
N SER A 43 -14.12 21.76 3.40
CA SER A 43 -13.98 20.57 4.26
C SER A 43 -13.19 19.47 3.55
N ASN A 44 -11.90 19.69 3.38
CA ASN A 44 -10.95 18.68 3.82
C ASN A 44 -9.71 19.44 4.27
N PRO A 45 -9.61 19.84 5.56
CA PRO A 45 -8.28 20.03 6.10
C PRO A 45 -7.58 18.71 5.83
N GLY A 46 -6.49 18.76 5.08
CA GLY A 46 -5.68 17.60 4.85
C GLY A 46 -5.54 16.88 6.18
N LEU A 47 -5.95 15.62 6.22
CA LEU A 47 -5.25 14.66 7.05
C LEU A 47 -3.80 14.86 6.66
N SER A 48 -3.09 15.70 7.42
CA SER A 48 -1.65 15.81 7.35
C SER A 48 -1.22 14.39 7.66
N ASP A 49 -0.94 13.63 6.61
CA ASP A 49 -0.11 12.44 6.72
C ASP A 49 1.18 13.00 7.31
N GLU A 50 1.29 12.95 8.64
CA GLU A 50 2.51 13.18 9.41
C GLU A 50 3.47 12.09 8.96
N SER A 51 4.06 12.34 7.80
CA SER A 51 5.07 11.52 7.19
C SER A 51 6.38 11.95 7.83
N ARG A 52 7.06 10.99 8.45
CA ARG A 52 8.39 11.21 9.01
C ARG A 52 9.41 11.23 7.86
N GLY A 53 9.38 12.31 7.07
CA GLY A 53 10.35 12.58 6.00
C GLY A 53 10.18 11.77 4.70
N VAL A 54 9.07 11.05 4.51
CA VAL A 54 8.78 10.30 3.26
C VAL A 54 7.47 10.80 2.65
N PRO A 55 7.50 11.65 1.61
CA PRO A 55 6.28 12.18 1.02
C PRO A 55 5.57 11.16 0.12
N TRP A 56 4.25 11.31 -0.03
CA TRP A 56 3.45 10.62 -1.04
C TRP A 56 3.44 11.40 -2.34
N VAL A 57 4.06 10.84 -3.37
CA VAL A 57 4.22 11.47 -4.69
C VAL A 57 3.49 10.66 -5.76
N TYR A 58 3.18 11.28 -6.91
CA TYR A 58 2.72 10.49 -8.05
C TYR A 58 3.91 9.71 -8.66
N PRO A 59 3.66 8.54 -9.28
CA PRO A 59 4.72 7.70 -9.84
C PRO A 59 5.54 8.48 -10.87
N HIS A 60 6.87 8.40 -10.76
CA HIS A 60 7.77 9.04 -11.72
C HIS A 60 7.83 8.24 -13.02
N SER A 61 7.67 8.92 -14.17
CA SER A 61 7.79 8.29 -15.50
C SER A 61 9.20 7.78 -15.82
N ALA A 62 10.23 8.33 -15.17
CA ALA A 62 11.64 8.09 -15.47
C ALA A 62 12.35 7.15 -14.47
N CYS A 63 11.68 6.10 -13.99
CA CYS A 63 12.29 5.15 -13.06
C CYS A 63 12.33 3.71 -13.59
N CYS A 64 13.41 3.00 -13.30
CA CYS A 64 13.60 1.62 -13.74
C CYS A 64 13.41 0.67 -12.56
N GLY A 65 12.35 -0.14 -12.61
CA GLY A 65 12.17 -1.26 -11.69
C GLY A 65 13.31 -2.27 -11.86
N LEU A 66 13.90 -2.70 -10.74
CA LEU A 66 14.95 -3.71 -10.73
C LEU A 66 14.35 -5.12 -10.84
N ASP A 67 15.08 -6.05 -11.48
CA ASP A 67 14.71 -7.46 -11.40
C ASP A 67 15.10 -8.00 -10.03
N LEU A 68 14.11 -8.40 -9.24
CA LEU A 68 14.30 -8.84 -7.87
C LEU A 68 14.98 -10.21 -7.77
N ARG A 69 14.91 -11.05 -8.82
CA ARG A 69 15.50 -12.41 -8.81
C ARG A 69 17.00 -12.43 -8.55
N SER A 70 17.70 -11.41 -9.03
CA SER A 70 19.14 -11.23 -8.84
C SER A 70 19.49 -10.21 -7.76
N LEU A 71 18.49 -9.58 -7.14
CA LEU A 71 18.74 -8.54 -6.15
C LEU A 71 19.06 -9.16 -4.80
N VAL A 72 20.35 -9.10 -4.45
CA VAL A 72 20.87 -9.51 -3.14
C VAL A 72 21.58 -8.32 -2.50
N VAL A 73 21.16 -7.95 -1.30
CA VAL A 73 21.82 -6.95 -0.48
C VAL A 73 22.51 -7.66 0.68
N ARG A 74 23.82 -7.46 0.80
CA ARG A 74 24.62 -8.01 1.89
C ARG A 74 25.06 -6.87 2.79
N SER A 75 24.89 -7.04 4.09
CA SER A 75 25.45 -6.15 5.10
C SER A 75 26.38 -6.92 6.02
N ARG A 76 27.53 -6.33 6.32
CA ARG A 76 28.53 -6.87 7.24
C ARG A 76 28.65 -5.95 8.45
N MET A 77 28.98 -6.52 9.60
CA MET A 77 29.26 -5.72 10.78
C MET A 77 30.43 -4.76 10.50
N GLY A 78 30.24 -3.47 10.75
CA GLY A 78 31.22 -2.42 10.44
C GLY A 78 31.14 -1.86 9.01
N ASP A 79 30.24 -2.37 8.17
CA ASP A 79 29.95 -1.80 6.85
C ASP A 79 28.82 -0.76 6.94
N ASP A 80 28.89 0.26 6.08
CA ASP A 80 27.91 1.34 6.00
C ASP A 80 26.66 0.93 5.21
N SER A 81 26.38 -0.36 5.01
CA SER A 81 25.24 -0.81 4.20
C SER A 81 23.95 -0.92 5.03
N VAL A 82 23.86 -1.78 6.04
CA VAL A 82 22.69 -1.88 6.94
C VAL A 82 23.16 -2.21 8.36
N HIS A 83 22.81 -1.40 9.35
CA HIS A 83 23.24 -1.65 10.73
C HIS A 83 22.67 -2.98 11.25
N ILE A 84 23.53 -3.85 11.77
CA ILE A 84 23.14 -5.11 12.41
C ILE A 84 22.81 -4.82 13.88
N PRO A 85 21.56 -5.04 14.34
CA PRO A 85 21.18 -4.82 15.74
C PRO A 85 22.05 -5.62 16.71
N ARG A 86 22.34 -5.03 17.88
CA ARG A 86 23.15 -5.67 18.94
C ARG A 86 22.63 -7.05 19.34
N SER A 87 21.31 -7.23 19.40
CA SER A 87 20.68 -8.52 19.72
C SER A 87 21.04 -9.64 18.73
N LEU A 88 21.28 -9.31 17.45
CA LEU A 88 21.77 -10.27 16.47
C LEU A 88 23.28 -10.50 16.59
N ALA A 89 24.04 -9.44 16.92
CA ALA A 89 25.48 -9.57 17.13
C ALA A 89 25.80 -10.45 18.35
N GLU A 90 25.03 -10.35 19.43
CA GLU A 90 25.17 -11.15 20.66
C GLU A 90 25.00 -12.65 20.43
N ILE A 91 24.11 -13.05 19.51
CA ILE A 91 23.93 -14.45 19.10
C ILE A 91 24.94 -14.91 18.04
N GLY A 92 25.96 -14.08 17.73
CA GLY A 92 27.06 -14.42 16.82
C GLY A 92 26.87 -14.03 15.36
N VAL A 93 25.79 -13.31 15.00
CA VAL A 93 25.61 -12.85 13.61
C VAL A 93 26.61 -11.75 13.28
N ARG A 94 27.40 -11.96 12.22
CA ARG A 94 28.41 -11.02 11.70
C ARG A 94 28.06 -10.42 10.36
N SER A 95 27.17 -11.07 9.61
CA SER A 95 26.65 -10.51 8.36
C SER A 95 25.18 -10.91 8.15
N VAL A 96 24.45 -10.07 7.43
CA VAL A 96 23.06 -10.30 7.08
C VAL A 96 22.91 -10.23 5.56
N VAL A 97 22.21 -11.20 4.99
CA VAL A 97 21.92 -11.27 3.56
C VAL A 97 20.42 -11.13 3.35
N PHE A 98 20.02 -10.12 2.59
CA PHE A 98 18.65 -9.90 2.12
C PHE A 98 18.58 -10.34 0.65
N GLN A 99 17.81 -11.39 0.40
CA GLN A 99 17.53 -11.87 -0.95
C GLN A 99 16.08 -11.57 -1.30
N PHE A 100 15.87 -10.72 -2.29
CA PHE A 100 14.54 -10.30 -2.70
C PHE A 100 13.89 -11.40 -3.54
N LEU A 101 12.59 -11.61 -3.32
CA LEU A 101 11.78 -12.59 -4.02
C LEU A 101 10.76 -11.85 -4.89
N GLY A 102 10.67 -12.22 -6.15
CA GLY A 102 9.77 -11.59 -7.12
C GLY A 102 10.45 -11.36 -8.46
N ASN A 103 9.92 -10.41 -9.24
CA ASN A 103 10.46 -9.96 -10.53
C ASN A 103 10.22 -8.45 -10.68
N ARG A 104 10.44 -7.88 -11.87
CA ARG A 104 10.26 -6.44 -12.12
C ARG A 104 8.84 -5.90 -11.91
N LYS A 105 7.82 -6.77 -11.94
CA LYS A 105 6.40 -6.41 -11.84
C LYS A 105 5.74 -6.86 -10.55
N VAL A 106 6.27 -7.92 -9.93
CA VAL A 106 5.69 -8.59 -8.77
C VAL A 106 6.72 -8.65 -7.67
N PHE A 107 6.38 -8.10 -6.52
CA PHE A 107 7.12 -8.29 -5.28
C PHE A 107 6.46 -9.42 -4.49
N VAL A 108 7.25 -10.35 -3.97
CA VAL A 108 6.75 -11.47 -3.13
C VAL A 108 7.16 -11.26 -1.68
N GLY A 109 8.44 -10.98 -1.44
CA GLY A 109 8.98 -10.85 -0.09
C GLY A 109 10.50 -10.74 -0.08
N VAL A 110 11.08 -10.86 1.10
CA VAL A 110 12.53 -10.85 1.30
C VAL A 110 12.95 -12.00 2.20
N LEU A 111 13.78 -12.90 1.68
CA LEU A 111 14.46 -13.90 2.50
C LEU A 111 15.66 -13.25 3.17
N VAL A 112 15.71 -13.34 4.50
CA VAL A 112 16.78 -12.76 5.33
C VAL A 112 17.56 -13.87 6.01
N ARG A 113 18.89 -13.81 5.94
CA ARG A 113 19.78 -14.78 6.58
C ARG A 113 20.83 -14.05 7.41
N GLY A 114 20.92 -14.37 8.69
CA GLY A 114 22.02 -13.98 9.57
C GLY A 114 23.10 -15.04 9.56
N LEU A 115 24.32 -14.66 9.20
CA LEU A 115 25.48 -15.54 9.07
C LEU A 115 26.54 -15.23 10.13
N ASP A 116 27.25 -16.25 10.59
CA ASP A 116 28.43 -16.11 11.45
C ASP A 116 29.67 -15.60 10.66
N ALA A 117 30.82 -15.55 11.33
CA ALA A 117 32.09 -15.16 10.70
C ALA A 117 32.59 -16.13 9.61
N ARG A 118 32.15 -17.39 9.64
CA ARG A 118 32.53 -18.45 8.70
C ARG A 118 31.52 -18.60 7.56
N GLY A 119 30.46 -17.81 7.55
CA GLY A 119 29.38 -17.88 6.55
C GLY A 119 28.32 -18.94 6.86
N LYS A 120 28.35 -19.58 8.03
CA LYS A 120 27.30 -20.50 8.47
C LYS A 120 26.03 -19.70 8.79
N ILE A 121 24.89 -20.19 8.32
CA ILE A 121 23.57 -19.62 8.69
C ILE A 121 23.34 -19.90 10.17
N LEU A 122 23.08 -18.84 10.95
CA LEU A 122 22.68 -18.95 12.35
C LEU A 122 21.18 -18.68 12.52
N ARG A 123 20.65 -17.75 11.72
CA ARG A 123 19.25 -17.33 11.74
C ARG A 123 18.76 -17.12 10.32
N HIS A 124 17.50 -17.42 10.06
CA HIS A 124 16.85 -17.11 8.79
C HIS A 124 15.39 -16.73 8.99
N GLY A 125 14.83 -15.91 8.10
CA GLY A 125 13.45 -15.47 8.18
C GLY A 125 12.95 -15.06 6.80
N LEU A 126 11.65 -15.12 6.61
CA LEU A 126 10.98 -14.62 5.40
C LEU A 126 10.14 -13.42 5.81
N PHE A 127 10.37 -12.29 5.15
CA PHE A 127 9.52 -11.12 5.29
C PHE A 127 8.54 -11.10 4.13
N ASP A 128 7.30 -11.49 4.40
CA ASP A 128 6.22 -11.41 3.44
C ASP A 128 5.75 -9.97 3.25
N GLN A 129 5.04 -9.73 2.15
CA GLN A 129 4.57 -8.39 1.80
C GLN A 129 3.72 -7.74 2.92
N GLY A 130 2.80 -8.50 3.54
CA GLY A 130 1.91 -7.97 4.59
C GLY A 130 2.66 -7.38 5.79
N PRO A 131 3.53 -8.16 6.46
CA PRO A 131 4.37 -7.66 7.55
C PRO A 131 5.27 -6.49 7.13
N ILE A 132 5.82 -6.49 5.91
CA ILE A 132 6.63 -5.38 5.39
C ILE A 132 5.79 -4.11 5.28
N ASP A 133 4.61 -4.20 4.67
CA ASP A 133 3.68 -3.07 4.51
C ASP A 133 3.32 -2.49 5.88
N GLU A 134 3.01 -3.33 6.87
CA GLU A 134 2.68 -2.91 8.23
C GLU A 134 3.85 -2.20 8.93
N VAL A 135 5.04 -2.82 8.94
CA VAL A 135 6.22 -2.26 9.62
C VAL A 135 6.59 -0.91 9.03
N LEU A 136 6.72 -0.85 7.71
CA LEU A 136 7.18 0.37 7.05
C LEU A 136 6.13 1.47 7.17
N THR A 137 4.84 1.15 7.08
CA THR A 137 3.81 2.18 7.21
C THR A 137 3.72 2.73 8.63
N ARG A 138 3.78 1.85 9.64
CA ARG A 138 3.81 2.28 11.04
C ARG A 138 5.04 3.12 11.35
N GLU A 139 6.21 2.76 10.82
CA GLU A 139 7.46 3.49 11.08
C GLU A 139 7.47 4.87 10.43
N TYR A 140 7.13 4.97 9.14
CA TYR A 140 7.28 6.21 8.38
C TYR A 140 6.04 7.11 8.38
N PHE A 141 4.85 6.58 8.67
CA PHE A 141 3.59 7.34 8.65
C PHE A 141 2.82 7.26 9.97
N GLY A 142 3.39 6.64 11.03
CA GLY A 142 2.80 6.57 12.37
C GLY A 142 1.56 5.67 12.50
N ARG A 143 1.10 5.05 11.41
CA ARG A 143 -0.09 4.20 11.37
C ARG A 143 0.02 3.12 10.31
N VAL A 144 -0.72 2.02 10.50
CA VAL A 144 -0.83 0.98 9.48
C VAL A 144 -1.71 1.49 8.35
N MET A 145 -1.21 1.42 7.13
CA MET A 145 -1.92 1.89 5.95
C MET A 145 -2.10 0.76 4.94
N ARG A 146 -3.20 0.79 4.20
CA ARG A 146 -3.42 -0.13 3.08
C ARG A 146 -2.54 0.28 1.90
N VAL A 147 -1.39 -0.33 1.80
CA VAL A 147 -0.40 -0.14 0.74
C VAL A 147 0.01 -1.50 0.17
N HIS A 148 0.85 -1.49 -0.86
CA HIS A 148 1.56 -2.67 -1.34
C HIS A 148 2.97 -2.28 -1.75
N VAL A 149 3.94 -3.15 -1.48
CA VAL A 149 5.27 -3.01 -2.07
C VAL A 149 5.17 -3.15 -3.60
N ARG A 150 5.55 -2.09 -4.31
CA ARG A 150 5.63 -2.06 -5.79
C ARG A 150 6.85 -2.80 -6.30
N GLY A 151 7.93 -2.78 -5.53
CA GLY A 151 9.21 -3.37 -5.87
C GLY A 151 10.36 -2.48 -5.41
N VAL A 152 11.53 -2.74 -5.99
CA VAL A 152 12.74 -1.92 -5.77
C VAL A 152 13.07 -1.19 -7.06
N PHE A 153 13.26 0.11 -6.96
CA PHE A 153 13.51 0.99 -8.09
C PHE A 153 14.87 1.69 -7.94
N LEU A 154 15.54 1.93 -9.05
CA LEU A 154 16.72 2.77 -9.10
C LEU A 154 16.33 4.17 -9.56
N ARG A 155 16.72 5.18 -8.79
CA ARG A 155 16.56 6.60 -9.12
C ARG A 155 17.82 7.34 -8.70
N GLU A 156 18.43 8.07 -9.64
CA GLU A 156 19.60 8.91 -9.38
C GLU A 156 20.74 8.14 -8.66
N GLY A 157 20.98 6.89 -9.09
CA GLY A 157 21.98 6.00 -8.49
C GLY A 157 21.59 5.38 -7.14
N THR A 158 20.48 5.82 -6.53
CA THR A 158 20.00 5.32 -5.24
C THR A 158 18.87 4.30 -5.43
N ARG A 159 18.92 3.23 -4.63
CA ARG A 159 17.89 2.18 -4.62
C ARG A 159 16.81 2.52 -3.62
N TYR A 160 15.55 2.40 -4.03
CA TYR A 160 14.37 2.68 -3.20
C TYR A 160 13.45 1.47 -3.17
N LEU A 161 12.94 1.15 -1.99
CA LEU A 161 11.77 0.30 -1.85
C LEU A 161 10.53 1.21 -1.95
N VAL A 162 9.66 0.90 -2.90
CA VAL A 162 8.52 1.77 -3.22
C VAL A 162 7.23 1.15 -2.71
N LEU A 163 6.48 1.91 -1.91
CA LEU A 163 5.14 1.56 -1.45
C LEU A 163 4.11 2.26 -2.33
N GLY A 164 3.13 1.53 -2.85
CA GLY A 164 2.01 2.08 -3.62
C GLY A 164 0.73 2.14 -2.80
N ARG A 165 -0.06 3.21 -2.99
CA ARG A 165 -1.44 3.29 -2.49
C ARG A 165 -2.41 2.92 -3.62
N PRO A 166 -3.10 1.76 -3.55
CA PRO A 166 -4.04 1.34 -4.60
C PRO A 166 -5.12 2.38 -4.90
N LYS A 167 -5.64 3.05 -3.87
CA LYS A 167 -6.76 3.99 -4.00
C LYS A 167 -6.40 5.29 -4.73
N THR A 168 -5.20 5.80 -4.52
CA THR A 168 -4.78 7.12 -5.03
C THR A 168 -3.79 7.04 -6.17
N GLY A 169 -3.21 5.87 -6.41
CA GLY A 169 -2.10 5.68 -7.36
C GLY A 169 -0.80 6.36 -6.92
N LYS A 170 -0.72 6.94 -5.71
CA LYS A 170 0.48 7.59 -5.20
C LYS A 170 1.48 6.56 -4.67
N GLU A 171 2.75 6.92 -4.72
CA GLU A 171 3.88 6.12 -4.28
C GLU A 171 4.69 6.85 -3.20
N ALA A 172 5.24 6.09 -2.27
CA ALA A 172 6.22 6.56 -1.29
C ALA A 172 7.55 5.85 -1.54
N TRP A 173 8.60 6.65 -1.68
CA TRP A 173 9.93 6.20 -2.07
C TRP A 173 10.84 6.18 -0.86
N ILE A 174 11.06 4.99 -0.29
CA ILE A 174 11.87 4.81 0.92
C ILE A 174 13.26 4.31 0.50
N PRO A 175 14.37 4.99 0.87
CA PRO A 175 15.71 4.46 0.59
C PRO A 175 15.85 3.02 1.07
N LEU A 176 16.33 2.13 0.20
CA LEU A 176 16.34 0.69 0.44
C LEU A 176 17.10 0.34 1.72
N ARG A 177 18.23 1.01 1.95
CA ARG A 177 19.03 0.90 3.19
C ARG A 177 18.20 1.15 4.44
N SER A 178 17.44 2.25 4.45
CA SER A 178 16.60 2.64 5.59
C SER A 178 15.47 1.64 5.81
N ALA A 179 14.78 1.23 4.74
CA ALA A 179 13.72 0.22 4.82
C ALA A 179 14.24 -1.11 5.40
N LEU A 180 15.39 -1.60 4.93
CA LEU A 180 16.00 -2.84 5.43
C LEU A 180 16.46 -2.72 6.89
N SER A 181 17.00 -1.57 7.29
CA SER A 181 17.38 -1.32 8.68
C SER A 181 16.17 -1.34 9.63
N VAL A 182 15.06 -0.74 9.21
CA VAL A 182 13.81 -0.75 9.97
C VAL A 182 13.29 -2.18 10.09
N LEU A 183 13.19 -2.92 8.97
CA LEU A 183 12.72 -4.30 8.97
C LEU A 183 13.58 -5.18 9.89
N LEU A 184 14.91 -5.06 9.80
CA LEU A 184 15.84 -5.84 10.62
C LEU A 184 15.71 -5.53 12.11
N SER A 185 15.39 -4.28 12.48
CA SER A 185 15.19 -3.87 13.88
C SER A 185 13.91 -4.42 14.52
N ARG A 186 12.97 -4.91 13.69
CA ARG A 186 11.66 -5.42 14.11
C ARG A 186 11.59 -6.95 14.15
N VAL A 187 12.60 -7.64 13.66
CA VAL A 187 12.62 -9.12 13.67
C VAL A 187 12.66 -9.64 15.10
N GLY A 188 11.85 -10.66 15.38
CA GLY A 188 11.64 -11.23 16.71
C GLY A 188 10.77 -10.37 17.64
N ARG A 189 10.41 -9.14 17.24
CA ARG A 189 9.47 -8.28 17.98
C ARG A 189 8.04 -8.34 17.42
N GLN A 190 7.90 -8.69 16.15
CA GLN A 190 6.61 -8.87 15.49
C GLN A 190 6.35 -10.35 15.26
N LYS A 191 5.11 -10.80 15.54
CA LYS A 191 4.71 -12.21 15.49
C LYS A 191 4.94 -12.86 14.13
N ASP A 192 4.85 -12.08 13.06
CA ASP A 192 4.99 -12.56 11.67
C ASP A 192 6.40 -12.34 11.11
N LEU A 193 7.31 -11.75 11.89
CA LEU A 193 8.71 -11.56 11.54
C LEU A 193 9.57 -12.36 12.52
N LEU A 194 9.55 -13.68 12.37
CA LEU A 194 10.28 -14.59 13.23
C LEU A 194 11.57 -15.07 12.57
N TRP A 195 12.54 -15.38 13.42
CA TRP A 195 13.72 -16.12 13.01
C TRP A 195 13.48 -17.61 13.22
N GLY A 196 13.68 -18.39 12.16
CA GLY A 196 14.05 -19.79 12.29
C GLY A 196 15.49 -19.92 12.78
N SER A 197 15.74 -20.91 13.62
CA SER A 197 17.09 -21.44 13.88
C SER A 197 17.38 -22.56 12.88
N SER A 198 18.62 -22.61 12.40
CA SER A 198 19.18 -23.75 11.66
C SER A 198 19.59 -24.87 12.59
#